data_AF-A0AA44LPW7-F1
#
_entry.id   AF-A0AA44LPW7-F1
#
_cell.length_a   1.000
_cell.length_b   1.000
_cell.length_c   1.000
_cell.angle_alpha   90.00
_cell.angle_beta   90.00
_cell.angle_gamma   90.00
#
_symmetry.space_group_name_H-M   'P 1'
#
loop_
_entity.id
_entity.type
_entity.pdbx_description
1 polymer ?
#
loop_
_entity_poly.entity_id
_entity_poly.type
_entity_poly.pdbx_seq_one_letter_code
_entity_poly.pdbx_strand_id
1 'polypeptide(L)'
;MNTYLKPFELTLRCLGPVFIGSGEKRTSKEYHVEGDRVYFPDMELLYADIPAHKRKSFEAFVMNTDGAQATAPLKEWVEPNAVKLDPAKHRGYEVKIGSIEPRRASRGRGGRMTRKKLTLNEIHAFIKDPLGRPYVPGSTVKGMLRSIYLQSLVHKRTAQPVRVPGHQTREHRQYGERFERKELRKSGRPNTRPQDAVNDLFQAIRVTDSPALRTSDLLICQKMDMNVHGKPDGLPLFRECLAPGTSISHRVVVDTSPTARGGWREGERFLETLAETAA
;
A
#
# COMPACT_ATOMS: atom_id res chain seq x y z
N MET A 1 -41.27 0.08 11.37
CA MET A 1 -40.15 -0.71 10.82
C MET A 1 -38.88 -0.28 11.54
N ASN A 2 -38.17 -1.20 12.21
CA ASN A 2 -36.91 -0.85 12.87
C ASN A 2 -35.80 -0.73 11.81
N THR A 3 -35.15 0.42 11.76
CA THR A 3 -33.98 0.64 10.90
C THR A 3 -32.74 0.05 11.58
N TYR A 4 -32.34 -1.15 11.15
CA TYR A 4 -31.17 -1.85 11.69
C TYR A 4 -29.84 -1.44 11.03
N LEU A 5 -29.87 -0.76 9.88
CA LEU A 5 -28.65 -0.30 9.22
C LEU A 5 -28.30 1.12 9.68
N LYS A 6 -27.13 1.28 10.27
CA LYS A 6 -26.62 2.53 10.82
C LYS A 6 -25.44 3.05 9.99
N PRO A 7 -25.60 4.15 9.24
CA PRO A 7 -24.53 4.72 8.43
C PRO A 7 -23.62 5.64 9.26
N PHE A 8 -22.33 5.63 8.93
CA PHE A 8 -21.28 6.46 9.48
C PHE A 8 -20.39 6.98 8.35
N GLU A 9 -19.86 8.20 8.51
CA GLU A 9 -18.86 8.77 7.62
C GLU A 9 -17.51 8.79 8.34
N LEU A 10 -16.55 8.01 7.83
CA LEU A 10 -15.20 7.91 8.38
C LEU A 10 -14.25 8.73 7.51
N THR A 11 -13.63 9.75 8.09
CA THR A 11 -12.59 10.55 7.42
C THR A 11 -11.22 10.24 8.03
N LEU A 12 -10.30 9.75 7.21
CA LEU A 12 -8.92 9.43 7.58
C LEU A 12 -7.97 10.47 6.98
N ARG A 13 -7.08 11.03 7.80
CA ARG A 13 -6.03 11.96 7.34
C ARG A 13 -4.66 11.31 7.46
N CYS A 14 -3.92 11.24 6.36
CA CYS A 14 -2.56 10.72 6.35
C CYS A 14 -1.63 11.70 7.09
N LEU A 15 -1.07 11.29 8.23
CA LEU A 15 -0.05 12.08 8.93
C LEU A 15 1.37 11.85 8.39
N GLY A 16 1.57 10.70 7.75
CA GLY A 16 2.81 10.32 7.07
C GLY A 16 2.51 9.59 5.76
N PRO A 17 3.56 9.16 5.02
CA PRO A 17 3.38 8.40 3.79
C PRO A 17 2.66 7.06 4.04
N VAL A 18 1.57 6.81 3.31
CA VAL A 18 0.80 5.56 3.44
C VAL A 18 0.87 4.75 2.15
N PHE A 19 1.39 3.52 2.23
CA PHE A 19 1.47 2.59 1.10
C PHE A 19 0.37 1.52 1.18
N ILE A 20 -0.40 1.36 0.10
CA ILE A 20 -1.32 0.24 -0.11
C ILE A 20 -0.99 -0.35 -1.48
N GLY A 21 -0.42 -1.56 -1.49
CA GLY A 21 0.14 -2.14 -2.71
C GLY A 21 -0.89 -2.82 -3.60
N SER A 22 -0.72 -2.68 -4.92
CA SER A 22 -1.44 -3.50 -5.92
C SER A 22 -0.86 -4.91 -6.08
N GLY A 23 0.39 -5.11 -5.65
CA GLY A 23 1.19 -6.30 -5.97
C GLY A 23 2.07 -6.13 -7.21
N GLU A 24 1.82 -5.10 -8.01
CA GLU A 24 2.67 -4.74 -9.16
C GLU A 24 3.93 -3.99 -8.70
N LYS A 25 4.96 -4.10 -9.53
CA LYS A 25 6.19 -3.32 -9.40
C LYS A 25 6.52 -2.68 -10.74
N ARG A 26 7.09 -1.48 -10.69
CA ARG A 26 7.63 -0.75 -11.84
C ARG A 26 9.14 -0.80 -11.78
N THR A 27 9.75 -1.37 -12.80
CA THR A 27 11.19 -1.51 -12.96
C THR A 27 11.79 -0.24 -13.53
N SER A 28 13.11 -0.07 -13.42
CA SER A 28 13.83 1.08 -14.00
C SER A 28 13.70 1.23 -15.52
N LYS A 29 13.15 0.22 -16.21
CA LYS A 29 12.88 0.21 -17.65
C LYS A 29 11.47 0.69 -18.01
N GLU A 30 10.62 0.94 -17.02
CA GLU A 30 9.22 1.34 -17.21
C GLU A 30 8.95 2.78 -16.74
N TYR A 31 9.97 3.51 -16.31
CA TYR A 31 9.83 4.89 -15.89
C TYR A 31 11.03 5.75 -16.25
N HIS A 32 10.79 7.05 -16.28
CA HIS A 32 11.80 8.07 -16.48
C HIS A 32 11.84 9.01 -15.28
N VAL A 33 13.05 9.33 -14.82
CA VAL A 33 13.24 10.30 -13.73
C VAL A 33 13.67 11.63 -14.33
N GLU A 34 12.86 12.66 -14.12
CA GLU A 34 13.12 14.04 -14.54
C GLU A 34 12.99 14.97 -13.33
N GLY A 35 14.11 15.58 -12.92
CA GLY A 35 14.16 16.45 -11.74
C GLY A 35 13.75 15.72 -10.46
N ASP A 36 12.70 16.22 -9.81
CA ASP A 36 12.10 15.67 -8.59
C ASP A 36 10.86 14.80 -8.86
N ARG A 37 10.65 14.36 -10.11
CA ARG A 37 9.49 13.57 -10.52
C ARG A 37 9.89 12.29 -11.23
N VAL A 38 8.99 11.31 -11.14
CA VAL A 38 9.06 10.07 -11.91
C VAL A 38 7.85 10.02 -12.82
N TYR A 39 8.11 9.91 -14.11
CA TYR A 39 7.10 9.74 -15.14
C TYR A 39 6.98 8.26 -15.52
N PHE A 40 5.76 7.73 -15.45
CA PHE A 40 5.40 6.37 -15.83
C PHE A 40 4.58 6.42 -17.13
N PRO A 41 5.20 6.25 -18.30
CA PRO A 41 4.48 6.19 -19.57
C PRO A 41 3.64 4.92 -19.70
N ASP A 42 2.62 4.99 -20.55
CA ASP A 42 1.97 3.79 -21.08
C ASP A 42 2.94 3.08 -22.04
N MET A 43 3.36 1.88 -21.67
CA MET A 43 4.39 1.14 -22.41
C MET A 43 3.90 0.66 -23.78
N GLU A 44 2.60 0.43 -23.96
CA GLU A 44 2.03 0.03 -25.24
C GLU A 44 2.02 1.20 -26.22
N LEU A 45 1.58 2.37 -25.75
CA LEU A 45 1.61 3.60 -26.54
C LEU A 45 3.04 4.04 -26.86
N LEU A 46 3.95 3.90 -25.89
CA LEU A 46 5.37 4.15 -26.11
C LEU A 46 5.91 3.22 -27.20
N TYR A 47 5.66 1.90 -27.12
CA TYR A 47 6.13 0.94 -28.11
C TYR A 47 5.56 1.19 -29.52
N ALA A 48 4.29 1.63 -29.61
CA ALA A 48 3.67 1.98 -30.88
C ALA A 48 4.36 3.16 -31.58
N ASP A 49 4.82 4.16 -30.80
CA ASP A 49 5.53 5.35 -31.29
C ASP A 49 7.00 5.06 -31.66
N ILE A 50 7.56 3.93 -31.22
CA ILE A 50 8.93 3.53 -31.59
C ILE A 50 9.00 3.16 -33.08
N PRO A 51 9.95 3.75 -33.85
CA PRO A 51 10.17 3.40 -35.25
C PRO A 51 10.44 1.91 -35.45
N ALA A 52 9.89 1.30 -36.50
CA ALA A 52 9.95 -0.14 -36.73
C ALA A 52 11.37 -0.73 -36.69
N HIS A 53 12.36 -0.02 -37.22
CA HIS A 53 13.77 -0.45 -37.22
C HIS A 53 14.43 -0.47 -35.83
N LYS A 54 13.83 0.18 -34.82
CA LYS A 54 14.33 0.23 -33.43
C LYS A 54 13.59 -0.72 -32.49
N ARG A 55 12.44 -1.28 -32.89
CA ARG A 55 11.61 -2.14 -32.03
C ARG A 55 12.35 -3.38 -31.53
N LYS A 56 13.13 -4.05 -32.40
CA LYS A 56 13.96 -5.20 -31.98
C LYS A 56 14.99 -4.84 -30.91
N SER A 57 15.60 -3.65 -31.00
CA SER A 57 16.53 -3.16 -29.98
C SER A 57 15.79 -2.85 -28.67
N PHE A 58 14.57 -2.30 -28.73
CA PHE A 58 13.75 -2.06 -27.55
C PHE A 58 13.33 -3.36 -26.87
N GLU A 59 12.89 -4.37 -27.63
CA GLU A 59 12.52 -5.69 -27.11
C GLU A 59 13.72 -6.36 -26.42
N ALA A 60 14.90 -6.33 -27.03
CA ALA A 60 16.13 -6.86 -26.43
C ALA A 60 16.52 -6.11 -25.15
N PHE A 61 16.33 -4.79 -25.13
CA PHE A 61 16.52 -3.97 -23.95
C PHE A 61 15.56 -4.37 -22.82
N VAL A 62 14.25 -4.48 -23.09
CA VAL A 62 13.25 -4.86 -22.07
C VAL A 62 13.48 -6.30 -21.56
N MET A 63 13.86 -7.22 -22.45
CA MET A 63 14.10 -8.63 -22.11
C MET A 63 15.45 -8.90 -21.42
N ASN A 64 16.29 -7.88 -21.23
CA ASN A 64 17.65 -8.02 -20.70
C ASN A 64 18.55 -8.96 -21.51
N THR A 65 18.26 -9.17 -22.79
CA THR A 65 19.09 -10.02 -23.66
C THR A 65 20.28 -9.26 -24.24
N ASP A 66 20.28 -7.93 -24.12
CA ASP A 66 21.43 -7.09 -24.43
C ASP A 66 22.36 -6.99 -23.21
N GLY A 67 23.40 -7.84 -23.19
CA GLY A 67 24.33 -8.00 -22.06
C GLY A 67 25.03 -6.72 -21.60
N ALA A 68 25.10 -5.68 -22.45
CA ALA A 68 25.66 -4.37 -22.09
C ALA A 68 24.66 -3.46 -21.35
N GLN A 69 23.34 -3.68 -21.50
CA GLN A 69 22.26 -2.83 -20.98
C GLN A 69 21.28 -3.54 -20.03
N ALA A 70 21.66 -4.72 -19.51
CA ALA A 70 20.81 -5.52 -18.63
C ALA A 70 20.30 -4.78 -17.37
N THR A 71 21.02 -3.75 -16.91
CA THR A 71 20.62 -2.95 -15.73
C THR A 71 20.35 -1.47 -16.05
N ALA A 72 20.41 -1.10 -17.33
CA ALA A 72 20.25 0.28 -17.76
C ALA A 72 18.78 0.74 -17.60
N PRO A 73 18.52 1.95 -17.03
CA PRO A 73 17.19 2.52 -16.96
C PRO A 73 16.66 2.92 -18.34
N LEU A 74 15.34 3.10 -18.46
CA LEU A 74 14.66 3.49 -19.71
C LEU A 74 15.33 4.69 -20.40
N LYS A 75 15.76 5.68 -19.59
CA LYS A 75 16.47 6.88 -20.03
C LYS A 75 17.67 6.57 -20.95
N GLU A 76 18.47 5.57 -20.58
CA GLU A 76 19.69 5.22 -21.31
C GLU A 76 19.41 4.55 -22.66
N TRP A 77 18.20 4.02 -22.85
CA TRP A 77 17.78 3.51 -24.15
C TRP A 77 17.10 4.60 -25.01
N VAL A 78 16.23 5.43 -24.43
CA VAL A 78 15.47 6.45 -25.19
C VAL A 78 16.34 7.58 -25.73
N GLU A 79 17.34 8.05 -24.97
CA GLU A 79 18.18 9.19 -25.37
C GLU A 79 19.02 8.89 -26.63
N PRO A 80 19.81 7.79 -26.72
CA PRO A 80 20.59 7.48 -27.92
C PRO A 80 19.71 7.15 -29.12
N ASN A 81 18.51 6.63 -28.88
CA ASN A 81 17.56 6.28 -29.92
C ASN A 81 16.68 7.46 -30.36
N ALA A 82 16.89 8.68 -29.82
CA ALA A 82 16.11 9.87 -30.14
C ALA A 82 14.58 9.64 -30.01
N VAL A 83 14.17 8.80 -29.07
CA VAL A 83 12.76 8.58 -28.73
C VAL A 83 12.39 9.57 -27.64
N LYS A 84 11.51 10.51 -27.95
CA LYS A 84 11.08 11.53 -26.98
C LYS A 84 9.90 11.00 -26.18
N LEU A 85 10.04 10.92 -24.86
CA LEU A 85 8.91 10.66 -23.96
C LEU A 85 8.01 11.90 -23.92
N ASP A 86 6.76 11.74 -24.36
CA ASP A 86 5.78 12.83 -24.47
C ASP A 86 4.50 12.45 -23.71
N PRO A 87 4.22 13.06 -22.55
CA PRO A 87 3.01 12.80 -21.76
C PRO A 87 1.70 12.96 -22.55
N ALA A 88 1.68 13.79 -23.60
CA ALA A 88 0.49 13.94 -24.45
C ALA A 88 0.25 12.71 -25.35
N LYS A 89 1.30 12.02 -25.79
CA LYS A 89 1.21 10.84 -26.66
C LYS A 89 1.19 9.53 -25.89
N HIS A 90 2.08 9.41 -24.90
CA HIS A 90 2.32 8.19 -24.15
C HIS A 90 1.48 8.11 -22.88
N ARG A 91 0.59 9.09 -22.65
CA ARG A 91 -0.31 9.16 -21.49
C ARG A 91 0.47 8.90 -20.19
N GLY A 92 -0.05 8.05 -19.32
CA GLY A 92 0.61 7.72 -18.07
C GLY A 92 0.39 8.77 -16.98
N TYR A 93 1.28 8.77 -16.00
CA TYR A 93 1.18 9.68 -14.85
C TYR A 93 2.55 9.99 -14.27
N GLU A 94 2.61 11.10 -13.55
CA GLU A 94 3.80 11.54 -12.84
C GLU A 94 3.57 11.47 -11.34
N VAL A 95 4.62 11.09 -10.62
CA VAL A 95 4.62 11.05 -9.17
C VAL A 95 5.84 11.81 -8.66
N LYS A 96 5.63 12.67 -7.66
CA LYS A 96 6.72 13.42 -7.04
C LYS A 96 7.60 12.49 -6.20
N ILE A 97 8.91 12.68 -6.27
CA ILE A 97 9.87 12.04 -5.39
C ILE A 97 9.79 12.72 -4.02
N GLY A 98 9.43 11.95 -3.00
CA GLY A 98 9.42 12.41 -1.60
C GLY A 98 10.81 12.34 -0.98
N SER A 99 10.87 12.15 0.34
CA SER A 99 12.14 12.00 1.06
C SER A 99 12.79 10.66 0.73
N ILE A 100 13.92 10.71 0.02
CA ILE A 100 14.78 9.56 -0.29
C ILE A 100 16.17 9.89 0.23
N GLU A 101 16.80 8.97 0.96
CA GLU A 101 18.19 9.15 1.34
C GLU A 101 19.08 8.96 0.09
N PRO A 102 19.90 9.96 -0.28
CA PRO A 102 20.88 9.75 -1.32
C PRO A 102 21.83 8.63 -0.88
N ARG A 103 22.04 7.63 -1.75
CA ARG A 103 22.99 6.54 -1.46
C ARG A 103 24.31 7.14 -1.00
N ARG A 104 24.81 6.66 0.16
CA ARG A 104 26.14 7.05 0.68
C ARG A 104 27.16 6.89 -0.44
N ALA A 105 27.98 7.93 -0.65
CA ALA A 105 29.05 7.89 -1.61
C ALA A 105 29.94 6.67 -1.32
N SER A 106 30.19 5.85 -2.34
CA SER A 106 31.13 4.73 -2.24
C SER A 106 32.41 5.14 -2.94
N ARG A 107 33.56 4.82 -2.33
CA ARG A 107 34.85 4.96 -3.01
C ARG A 107 34.86 3.97 -4.17
N GLY A 108 34.98 4.47 -5.39
CA GLY A 108 35.23 3.63 -6.56
C GLY A 108 36.62 2.99 -6.48
N ARG A 109 36.86 1.97 -7.30
CA ARG A 109 38.14 1.23 -7.39
C ARG A 109 39.37 2.13 -7.66
N GLY A 110 39.15 3.37 -8.14
CA GLY A 110 40.19 4.37 -8.42
C GLY A 110 40.25 5.55 -7.43
N GLY A 111 39.75 5.41 -6.19
CA GLY A 111 39.87 6.44 -5.14
C GLY A 111 39.00 7.69 -5.31
N ARG A 112 38.38 7.88 -6.48
CA ARG A 112 37.47 9.00 -6.77
C ARG A 112 36.13 8.78 -6.05
N MET A 113 35.71 9.79 -5.28
CA MET A 113 34.37 9.85 -4.69
C MET A 113 33.34 10.06 -5.81
N THR A 114 32.58 9.03 -6.16
CA THR A 114 31.45 9.17 -7.07
C THR A 114 30.18 9.41 -6.26
N ARG A 115 29.54 10.56 -6.46
CA ARG A 115 28.18 10.79 -5.94
C ARG A 115 27.27 9.85 -6.72
N LYS A 116 26.85 8.74 -6.10
CA LYS A 116 25.98 7.77 -6.75
C LYS A 116 24.68 8.49 -7.11
N LYS A 117 24.36 8.53 -8.41
CA LYS A 117 23.08 9.04 -8.93
C LYS A 117 21.95 8.35 -8.17
N LEU A 118 20.86 9.07 -7.88
CA LEU A 118 19.64 8.47 -7.33
C LEU A 118 19.13 7.44 -8.36
N THR A 119 19.50 6.18 -8.17
CA THR A 119 18.97 5.07 -8.95
C THR A 119 17.83 4.51 -8.11
N LEU A 120 16.62 4.95 -8.43
CA LEU A 120 15.43 4.18 -8.08
C LEU A 120 15.61 2.81 -8.74
N ASN A 121 15.35 1.74 -8.00
CA ASN A 121 15.42 0.38 -8.53
C ASN A 121 14.00 -0.01 -8.97
N GLU A 122 13.38 -0.94 -8.24
CA GLU A 122 11.97 -1.27 -8.36
C GLU A 122 11.13 -0.36 -7.46
N ILE A 123 10.05 0.16 -8.03
CA ILE A 123 9.04 0.96 -7.32
C ILE A 123 7.79 0.10 -7.17
N HIS A 124 7.40 -0.15 -5.93
CA HIS A 124 6.15 -0.85 -5.64
C HIS A 124 4.96 0.09 -5.90
N ALA A 125 4.04 -0.34 -6.76
CA ALA A 125 2.92 0.48 -7.19
C ALA A 125 1.83 0.55 -6.11
N PHE A 126 1.21 1.73 -5.99
CA PHE A 126 0.01 1.92 -5.20
C PHE A 126 -1.20 1.30 -5.93
N ILE A 127 -2.18 0.81 -5.17
CA ILE A 127 -3.40 0.25 -5.75
C ILE A 127 -4.23 1.30 -6.49
N LYS A 128 -4.62 0.98 -7.72
CA LYS A 128 -5.37 1.87 -8.62
C LYS A 128 -6.62 1.14 -9.11
N ASP A 129 -7.66 1.91 -9.46
CA ASP A 129 -8.86 1.40 -10.12
C ASP A 129 -8.54 1.00 -11.58
N PRO A 130 -9.47 0.35 -12.32
CA PRO A 130 -9.26 0.01 -13.73
C PRO A 130 -9.00 1.20 -14.65
N LEU A 131 -9.26 2.44 -14.19
CA LEU A 131 -8.98 3.67 -14.93
C LEU A 131 -7.62 4.29 -14.53
N GLY A 132 -6.82 3.60 -13.72
CA GLY A 132 -5.50 4.04 -13.28
C GLY A 132 -5.52 5.08 -12.16
N ARG A 133 -6.65 5.29 -11.48
CA ARG A 133 -6.75 6.27 -10.39
C ARG A 133 -6.54 5.60 -9.04
N PRO A 134 -5.66 6.14 -8.17
CA PRO A 134 -5.42 5.57 -6.85
C PRO A 134 -6.69 5.60 -6.00
N TYR A 135 -6.92 4.58 -5.18
CA TYR A 135 -8.00 4.55 -4.19
C TYR A 135 -7.59 3.73 -2.97
N VAL A 136 -8.30 3.88 -1.86
CA VAL A 136 -8.13 3.05 -0.67
C VAL A 136 -9.25 2.01 -0.64
N PRO A 137 -8.92 0.70 -0.67
CA PRO A 137 -9.92 -0.34 -0.55
C PRO A 137 -10.60 -0.33 0.82
N GLY A 138 -11.91 -0.53 0.84
CA GLY A 138 -12.69 -0.68 2.06
C GLY A 138 -12.26 -1.91 2.87
N SER A 139 -11.71 -2.94 2.22
CA SER A 139 -11.12 -4.10 2.88
C SER A 139 -9.87 -3.73 3.70
N THR A 140 -9.04 -2.79 3.24
CA THR A 140 -7.87 -2.28 3.98
C THR A 140 -8.31 -1.54 5.24
N VAL A 141 -9.28 -0.64 5.11
CA VAL A 141 -9.84 0.11 6.25
C VAL A 141 -10.57 -0.82 7.22
N LYS A 142 -11.32 -1.80 6.71
CA LYS A 142 -11.97 -2.81 7.53
C LYS A 142 -10.96 -3.66 8.31
N GLY A 143 -9.84 -4.01 7.69
CA GLY A 143 -8.72 -4.69 8.35
C GLY A 143 -8.13 -3.84 9.48
N MET A 144 -7.92 -2.54 9.24
CA MET A 144 -7.47 -1.59 10.26
C MET A 144 -8.44 -1.52 11.45
N LEU A 145 -9.74 -1.31 11.20
CA LEU A 145 -10.78 -1.29 12.24
C LEU A 145 -10.81 -2.59 13.05
N ARG A 146 -10.64 -3.72 12.37
CA ARG A 146 -10.58 -5.05 12.99
C ARG A 146 -9.39 -5.17 13.95
N SER A 147 -8.21 -4.71 13.54
CA SER A 147 -7.03 -4.70 14.40
C SER A 147 -7.21 -3.77 15.61
N ILE A 148 -7.76 -2.57 15.43
CA ILE A 148 -8.05 -1.63 16.53
C ILE A 148 -8.99 -2.29 17.56
N TYR A 149 -10.08 -2.89 17.09
CA TYR A 149 -11.03 -3.57 17.97
C TYR A 149 -10.40 -4.73 18.75
N LEU A 150 -9.66 -5.62 18.07
CA LEU A 150 -8.96 -6.73 18.72
C LEU A 150 -7.97 -6.25 19.77
N GLN A 151 -7.20 -5.20 19.46
CA GLN A 151 -6.25 -4.62 20.39
C GLN A 151 -6.96 -4.01 21.62
N SER A 152 -8.13 -3.40 21.44
CA SER A 152 -8.94 -2.91 22.56
C SER A 152 -9.38 -4.02 23.52
N LEU A 153 -9.67 -5.23 23.00
CA LEU A 153 -10.04 -6.39 23.80
C LEU A 153 -8.86 -6.95 24.58
N VAL A 154 -7.65 -6.91 23.99
CA VAL A 154 -6.42 -7.27 24.69
C VAL A 154 -6.21 -6.33 25.86
N HIS A 155 -6.20 -5.01 25.64
CA HIS A 155 -5.98 -4.02 26.70
C HIS A 155 -7.00 -4.13 27.84
N LYS A 156 -8.29 -4.35 27.54
CA LYS A 156 -9.33 -4.57 28.56
C LYS A 156 -9.10 -5.83 29.41
N ARG A 157 -8.40 -6.84 28.88
CA ARG A 157 -8.07 -8.09 29.59
C ARG A 157 -6.73 -8.00 30.32
N THR A 158 -5.76 -7.30 29.75
CA THR A 158 -4.43 -7.08 30.32
C THR A 158 -4.45 -5.88 31.28
N ALA A 159 -5.15 -6.03 32.42
CA ALA A 159 -4.68 -5.45 33.68
C ALA A 159 -3.55 -6.33 34.30
N GLN A 160 -3.15 -7.41 33.62
CA GLN A 160 -1.96 -8.20 33.91
C GLN A 160 -1.16 -8.47 32.62
N PRO A 161 0.19 -8.43 32.68
CA PRO A 161 1.03 -8.56 31.50
C PRO A 161 0.96 -9.96 30.91
N VAL A 162 0.44 -10.07 29.69
CA VAL A 162 0.61 -11.28 28.88
C VAL A 162 2.06 -11.30 28.43
N ARG A 163 2.89 -12.18 29.03
CA ARG A 163 4.22 -12.51 28.51
C ARG A 163 4.05 -13.10 27.12
N VAL A 164 4.25 -12.28 26.09
CA VAL A 164 4.44 -12.77 24.73
C VAL A 164 5.88 -13.26 24.67
N PRO A 165 6.15 -14.57 24.48
CA PRO A 165 7.50 -15.07 24.33
C PRO A 165 8.18 -14.34 23.17
N GLY A 166 9.44 -13.93 23.34
CA GLY A 166 10.22 -13.32 22.27
C GLY A 166 10.69 -14.41 21.29
N HIS A 167 10.10 -14.44 20.09
CA HIS A 167 10.66 -14.91 18.81
C HIS A 167 9.52 -15.22 17.84
N GLN A 168 9.53 -14.68 16.61
CA GLN A 168 8.51 -14.94 15.59
C GLN A 168 8.57 -16.39 15.08
N THR A 169 8.01 -17.35 15.82
CA THR A 169 7.82 -18.73 15.36
C THR A 169 6.44 -18.92 14.72
N ARG A 170 6.27 -19.98 13.93
CA ARG A 170 4.99 -20.39 13.30
C ARG A 170 3.85 -20.53 14.33
N GLU A 171 4.19 -20.80 15.59
CA GLU A 171 3.27 -20.92 16.73
C GLU A 171 2.61 -19.58 17.10
N HIS A 172 3.29 -18.45 16.93
CA HIS A 172 2.74 -17.13 17.27
C HIS A 172 1.66 -16.70 16.30
N ARG A 173 1.82 -17.01 15.01
CA ARG A 173 0.79 -16.77 14.00
C ARG A 173 -0.48 -17.56 14.31
N GLN A 174 -0.32 -18.82 14.71
CA GLN A 174 -1.45 -19.66 15.12
C GLN A 174 -2.12 -19.13 16.39
N TYR A 175 -1.36 -18.57 17.34
CA TYR A 175 -1.93 -17.96 18.54
C TYR A 175 -2.79 -16.74 18.21
N GLY A 176 -2.28 -15.81 17.39
CA GLY A 176 -3.04 -14.63 16.95
C GLY A 176 -4.32 -15.00 16.20
N GLU A 177 -4.24 -15.93 15.26
CA GLU A 177 -5.40 -16.42 14.52
C GLU A 177 -6.42 -17.11 15.45
N ARG A 178 -5.97 -17.89 16.43
CA ARG A 178 -6.86 -18.52 17.43
C ARG A 178 -7.55 -17.49 18.31
N PHE A 179 -6.80 -16.49 18.77
CA PHE A 179 -7.34 -15.39 19.57
C PHE A 179 -8.40 -14.61 18.79
N GLU A 180 -8.08 -14.20 17.57
CA GLU A 180 -9.01 -13.48 16.68
C GLU A 180 -10.29 -14.28 16.45
N ARG A 181 -10.18 -15.56 16.10
CA ARG A 181 -11.35 -16.43 15.90
C ARG A 181 -12.18 -16.55 17.16
N LYS A 182 -11.54 -16.74 18.33
CA LYS A 182 -12.23 -16.84 19.63
C LYS A 182 -12.99 -15.55 19.96
N GLU A 183 -12.40 -14.39 19.65
CA GLU A 183 -12.99 -13.10 20.01
C GLU A 183 -14.06 -12.63 19.03
N LEU A 184 -13.91 -12.92 17.74
CA LEU A 184 -14.77 -12.36 16.69
C LEU A 184 -15.81 -13.34 16.18
N ARG A 185 -15.62 -14.65 16.28
CA ARG A 185 -16.62 -15.64 15.83
C ARG A 185 -17.68 -15.91 16.91
N LYS A 186 -18.46 -14.89 17.22
CA LYS A 186 -19.46 -14.91 18.30
C LYS A 186 -20.89 -14.66 17.83
N SER A 187 -21.16 -14.67 16.53
CA SER A 187 -22.51 -14.35 16.05
C SER A 187 -23.54 -15.46 16.33
N GLY A 188 -23.11 -16.72 16.48
CA GLY A 188 -23.98 -17.83 16.87
C GLY A 188 -25.13 -18.08 15.88
N ARG A 189 -24.85 -18.02 14.58
CA ARG A 189 -25.88 -18.21 13.55
C ARG A 189 -26.43 -19.65 13.57
N PRO A 190 -27.75 -19.85 13.38
CA PRO A 190 -28.32 -21.19 13.30
C PRO A 190 -27.72 -21.95 12.11
N ASN A 191 -27.56 -23.27 12.25
CA ASN A 191 -27.00 -24.16 11.23
C ASN A 191 -25.55 -23.83 10.83
N THR A 192 -24.75 -23.30 11.75
CA THR A 192 -23.32 -23.01 11.52
C THR A 192 -22.45 -23.56 12.64
N ARG A 193 -21.19 -23.89 12.34
CA ARG A 193 -20.19 -24.27 13.35
C ARG A 193 -19.56 -23.01 13.93
N PRO A 194 -19.19 -22.97 15.22
CA PRO A 194 -18.57 -21.80 15.83
C PRO A 194 -17.32 -21.27 15.09
N GLN A 195 -16.61 -22.16 14.40
CA GLN A 195 -15.42 -21.85 13.60
C GLN A 195 -15.71 -21.40 12.17
N ASP A 196 -16.96 -21.29 11.73
CA ASP A 196 -17.26 -20.83 10.39
C ASP A 196 -17.11 -19.30 10.28
N ALA A 197 -16.64 -18.80 9.13
CA ALA A 197 -16.40 -17.37 8.93
C ALA A 197 -17.69 -16.53 8.99
N VAL A 198 -18.84 -17.14 8.71
CA VAL A 198 -20.16 -16.51 8.86
C VAL A 198 -20.49 -16.17 10.31
N ASN A 199 -19.73 -16.68 11.29
CA ASN A 199 -19.91 -16.32 12.69
C ASN A 199 -19.16 -15.06 13.11
N ASP A 200 -18.41 -14.44 12.20
CA ASP A 200 -17.60 -13.26 12.46
C ASP A 200 -18.45 -12.00 12.64
N LEU A 201 -18.28 -11.31 13.78
CA LEU A 201 -19.00 -10.08 14.09
C LEU A 201 -18.73 -8.96 13.07
N PHE A 202 -17.53 -8.90 12.47
CA PHE A 202 -17.20 -7.88 11.48
C PHE A 202 -17.96 -8.04 10.16
N GLN A 203 -18.72 -9.12 9.95
CA GLN A 203 -19.65 -9.18 8.82
C GLN A 203 -20.74 -8.10 8.89
N ALA A 204 -21.09 -7.67 10.11
CA ALA A 204 -22.07 -6.61 10.35
C ALA A 204 -21.54 -5.24 9.92
N ILE A 205 -20.22 -5.07 9.85
CA ILE A 205 -19.57 -3.81 9.43
C ILE A 205 -19.23 -3.89 7.95
N ARG A 206 -19.81 -2.99 7.16
CA ARG A 206 -19.55 -2.84 5.73
C ARG A 206 -18.84 -1.52 5.51
N VAL A 207 -17.70 -1.57 4.83
CA VAL A 207 -16.88 -0.38 4.53
C VAL A 207 -16.81 -0.26 3.02
N THR A 208 -17.17 0.88 2.48
CA THR A 208 -17.02 1.15 1.05
C THR A 208 -15.55 1.41 0.70
N ASP A 209 -15.19 1.20 -0.56
CA ASP A 209 -13.96 1.76 -1.09
C ASP A 209 -14.01 3.30 -1.03
N SER A 210 -12.85 3.94 -1.03
CA SER A 210 -12.78 5.39 -1.10
C SER A 210 -13.16 5.89 -2.49
N PRO A 211 -13.57 7.16 -2.64
CA PRO A 211 -13.51 7.84 -3.93
C PRO A 211 -12.11 7.76 -4.54
N ALA A 212 -12.04 7.88 -5.86
CA ALA A 212 -10.78 7.96 -6.58
C ALA A 212 -9.99 9.21 -6.14
N LEU A 213 -8.72 9.00 -5.82
CA LEU A 213 -7.74 10.03 -5.48
C LEU A 213 -6.99 10.45 -6.76
N ARG A 214 -6.24 11.55 -6.68
CA ARG A 214 -5.41 12.00 -7.81
C ARG A 214 -4.03 11.37 -7.69
N THR A 215 -3.39 11.15 -8.84
CA THR A 215 -1.98 10.74 -8.88
C THR A 215 -1.06 11.80 -8.26
N SER A 216 -1.45 13.07 -8.26
CA SER A 216 -0.75 14.15 -7.56
C SER A 216 -0.81 14.05 -6.02
N ASP A 217 -1.71 13.22 -5.49
CA ASP A 217 -1.78 12.92 -4.04
C ASP A 217 -0.82 11.77 -3.67
N LEU A 218 -0.07 11.22 -4.63
CA LEU A 218 0.98 10.22 -4.43
C LEU A 218 2.37 10.86 -4.39
N LEU A 219 3.28 10.18 -3.69
CA LEU A 219 4.71 10.45 -3.71
C LEU A 219 5.51 9.15 -3.66
N ILE A 220 6.75 9.18 -4.13
CA ILE A 220 7.66 8.03 -4.03
C ILE A 220 8.49 8.16 -2.76
N CYS A 221 8.36 7.17 -1.88
CA CYS A 221 9.14 7.07 -0.64
C CYS A 221 10.09 5.88 -0.67
N GLN A 222 11.24 6.04 -0.03
CA GLN A 222 12.13 4.94 0.31
C GLN A 222 11.75 4.36 1.68
N LYS A 223 11.79 3.02 1.82
CA LYS A 223 11.70 2.39 3.13
C LYS A 223 12.96 2.66 3.94
N MET A 224 12.78 3.30 5.09
CA MET A 224 13.83 3.57 6.07
C MET A 224 13.59 2.70 7.31
N ASP A 225 14.59 1.90 7.68
CA ASP A 225 14.57 1.17 8.95
C ASP A 225 15.36 1.96 10.00
N MET A 226 14.76 2.15 11.17
CA MET A 226 15.40 2.81 12.31
C MET A 226 15.79 1.75 13.33
N ASN A 227 17.08 1.64 13.64
CA ASN A 227 17.53 0.75 14.69
C ASN A 227 17.35 1.39 16.09
N VAL A 228 17.50 0.58 17.14
CA VAL A 228 17.40 1.02 18.54
C VAL A 228 18.42 2.10 18.93
N HIS A 229 19.47 2.30 18.12
CA HIS A 229 20.50 3.30 18.32
C HIS A 229 20.24 4.59 17.52
N GLY A 230 19.09 4.71 16.86
CA GLY A 230 18.68 5.93 16.14
C GLY A 230 19.43 6.17 14.83
N LYS A 231 20.11 5.16 14.28
CA LYS A 231 20.79 5.26 12.98
C LYS A 231 19.84 4.80 11.87
N PRO A 232 19.44 5.70 10.95
CA PRO A 232 18.62 5.31 9.81
C PRO A 232 19.42 4.43 8.84
N ASP A 233 18.79 3.36 8.37
CA ASP A 233 19.29 2.51 7.29
C ASP A 233 18.28 2.45 6.15
N GLY A 234 18.66 3.00 5.00
CA GLY A 234 17.80 3.10 3.83
C GLY A 234 17.87 1.83 2.99
N LEU A 235 16.80 1.05 2.99
CA LEU A 235 16.68 -0.11 2.11
C LEU A 235 16.41 0.33 0.66
N PRO A 236 16.91 -0.37 -0.36
CA PRO A 236 16.63 -0.07 -1.77
C PRO A 236 15.22 -0.50 -2.18
N LEU A 237 14.22 -0.17 -1.37
CA LEU A 237 12.81 -0.48 -1.54
C LEU A 237 12.03 0.82 -1.65
N PHE A 238 11.48 1.07 -2.84
CA PHE A 238 10.74 2.28 -3.15
C PHE A 238 9.25 1.96 -3.29
N ARG A 239 8.39 2.86 -2.85
CA ARG A 239 6.93 2.69 -2.83
C ARG A 239 6.24 3.97 -3.24
N GLU A 240 5.20 3.84 -4.06
CA GLU A 240 4.22 4.92 -4.27
C GLU A 240 3.30 5.01 -3.05
N CYS A 241 3.43 6.07 -2.27
CA CYS A 241 2.65 6.29 -1.05
C CYS A 241 1.71 7.48 -1.23
N LEU A 242 0.57 7.46 -0.55
CA LEU A 242 -0.21 8.67 -0.34
C LEU A 242 0.61 9.70 0.42
N ALA A 243 0.53 10.95 -0.02
CA ALA A 243 1.22 12.07 0.58
C ALA A 243 0.65 12.39 1.99
N PRO A 244 1.50 12.84 2.93
CA PRO A 244 1.02 13.44 4.17
C PRO A 244 0.05 14.60 3.87
N GLY A 245 -1.01 14.71 4.68
CA GLY A 245 -2.08 15.69 4.52
C GLY A 245 -3.26 15.21 3.69
N THR A 246 -3.11 14.15 2.88
CA THR A 246 -4.22 13.59 2.09
C THR A 246 -5.33 13.09 3.00
N SER A 247 -6.57 13.48 2.70
CA SER A 247 -7.78 13.10 3.45
C SER A 247 -8.64 12.17 2.60
N ILE A 248 -9.16 11.11 3.22
CA ILE A 248 -9.83 10.01 2.55
C ILE A 248 -11.12 9.71 3.31
N SER A 249 -12.24 9.72 2.61
CA SER A 249 -13.56 9.43 3.18
C SER A 249 -14.03 8.03 2.83
N HIS A 250 -14.61 7.33 3.81
CA HIS A 250 -15.26 6.04 3.63
C HIS A 250 -16.64 6.07 4.27
N ARG A 251 -17.62 5.51 3.57
CA ARG A 251 -18.92 5.23 4.18
C ARG A 251 -18.85 3.87 4.87
N VAL A 252 -19.20 3.86 6.15
CA VAL A 252 -19.27 2.65 6.97
C VAL A 252 -20.72 2.41 7.35
N VAL A 253 -21.20 1.19 7.21
CA VAL A 253 -22.55 0.80 7.62
C VAL A 253 -22.46 -0.36 8.60
N VAL A 254 -23.12 -0.24 9.74
CA VAL A 254 -23.25 -1.30 10.73
C VAL A 254 -24.67 -1.86 10.69
N ASP A 255 -24.79 -3.17 10.57
CA ASP A 255 -26.03 -3.89 10.80
C ASP A 255 -26.21 -4.17 12.29
N THR A 256 -27.19 -3.55 12.94
CA THR A 256 -27.50 -3.68 14.37
C THR A 256 -28.65 -4.67 14.64
N SER A 257 -29.00 -5.50 13.65
CA SER A 257 -29.91 -6.63 13.85
C SER A 257 -29.38 -7.63 14.90
N PRO A 258 -30.22 -8.54 15.41
CA PRO A 258 -29.77 -9.54 16.38
C PRO A 258 -28.57 -10.33 15.89
N THR A 259 -27.63 -10.65 16.78
CA THR A 259 -26.36 -11.29 16.41
C THR A 259 -26.53 -12.63 15.70
N ALA A 260 -27.53 -13.40 16.10
CA ALA A 260 -27.92 -14.66 15.45
C ALA A 260 -28.38 -14.50 13.99
N ARG A 261 -28.74 -13.28 13.56
CA ARG A 261 -29.08 -12.92 12.16
C ARG A 261 -27.92 -12.24 11.43
N GLY A 262 -26.77 -12.06 12.08
CA GLY A 262 -25.59 -11.46 11.48
C GLY A 262 -25.32 -10.01 11.81
N GLY A 263 -26.18 -9.35 12.59
CA GLY A 263 -25.91 -8.01 13.08
C GLY A 263 -25.00 -7.99 14.29
N TRP A 264 -24.63 -6.79 14.72
CA TRP A 264 -23.77 -6.55 15.87
C TRP A 264 -24.06 -5.17 16.45
N ARG A 265 -24.88 -5.12 17.52
CA ARG A 265 -25.29 -3.86 18.15
C ARG A 265 -24.12 -3.11 18.76
N GLU A 266 -23.20 -3.81 19.42
CA GLU A 266 -22.01 -3.19 20.00
C GLU A 266 -21.04 -2.67 18.93
N GLY A 267 -21.21 -3.08 17.66
CA GLY A 267 -20.48 -2.52 16.53
C GLY A 267 -20.80 -1.06 16.27
N GLU A 268 -22.04 -0.61 16.54
CA GLU A 268 -22.43 0.81 16.48
C GLU A 268 -21.62 1.62 17.49
N ARG A 269 -21.66 1.17 18.76
CA ARG A 269 -20.90 1.80 19.85
C ARG A 269 -19.39 1.82 19.57
N PHE A 270 -18.83 0.75 19.01
CA PHE A 270 -17.42 0.69 18.65
C PHE A 270 -17.03 1.80 17.65
N LEU A 271 -17.87 2.07 16.64
CA LEU A 271 -17.61 3.13 15.68
C LEU A 271 -17.81 4.53 16.29
N GLU A 272 -18.80 4.71 17.16
CA GLU A 272 -19.01 5.96 17.90
C GLU A 272 -17.81 6.32 18.78
N THR A 273 -17.22 5.33 19.46
CA THR A 273 -16.06 5.53 20.34
C THR A 273 -14.73 5.23 19.64
N LEU A 274 -14.69 5.22 18.31
CA LEU A 274 -13.50 4.79 17.55
C LEU A 274 -12.28 5.66 17.85
N ALA A 275 -12.48 6.98 17.93
CA ALA A 275 -11.40 7.93 18.23
C ALA A 275 -10.78 7.68 19.61
N GLU A 276 -11.62 7.41 20.62
CA GLU A 276 -11.17 7.07 21.98
C GLU A 276 -10.50 5.69 22.03
N THR A 277 -10.98 4.74 21.24
CA THR A 277 -10.43 3.37 21.20
C THR A 277 -9.09 3.30 20.47
N ALA A 278 -8.83 4.23 19.56
CA ALA A 278 -7.60 4.32 18.79
C ALA A 278 -6.51 5.17 19.46
N ALA A 279 -6.88 6.02 20.42
CA ALA A 279 -5.96 6.81 21.25
C ALA A 279 -5.27 5.93 22.31
#